data_AF-A0A7X2SZK6-F1
#
_entry.id   AF-A0A7X2SZK6-F1
#
_cell.length_a   1.000
_cell.length_b   1.000
_cell.length_c   1.000
_cell.angle_alpha   90.00
_cell.angle_beta   90.00
_cell.angle_gamma   90.00
#
_symmetry.space_group_name_H-M   'P 1'
#
loop_
_entity.id
_entity.type
_entity.pdbx_description
1 polymer ?
#
loop_
_entity_poly.entity_id
_entity_poly.type
_entity_poly.pdbx_seq_one_letter_code
_entity_poly.pdbx_strand_id
1 'polypeptide(L)' 'MEKNTCNCTHHSIVPILVILFAVTFLLGYQGIFGAETVNTIWPILVGIGGLSKLSDSKCSCC' A
#
# COMPACT_ATOMS: atom_id res chain seq x y z
N MET A 1 23.91 8.55 -17.19
CA MET A 1 23.13 7.80 -16.19
C MET A 1 21.67 8.13 -16.42
N GLU A 2 20.99 7.30 -17.21
CA GLU A 2 19.57 7.44 -17.51
C GLU A 2 18.80 7.18 -16.21
N LYS A 3 18.03 8.17 -15.73
CA LYS A 3 17.21 8.01 -14.53
C LYS A 3 16.03 7.11 -14.88
N ASN A 4 16.09 5.85 -14.44
CA ASN A 4 14.96 4.91 -14.47
C ASN A 4 13.86 5.34 -13.47
N THR A 5 13.33 6.55 -13.60
CA THR A 5 12.19 7.02 -12.80
C THR A 5 10.92 6.84 -13.62
N CYS A 6 10.25 5.69 -13.46
CA CYS A 6 8.88 5.54 -13.96
C CYS A 6 7.92 6.29 -13.04
N ASN A 7 7.28 7.35 -13.54
CA ASN A 7 6.25 8.11 -12.81
C ASN A 7 4.86 7.45 -12.88
N CYS A 8 4.80 6.16 -13.17
CA CYS A 8 3.56 5.41 -13.26
C CYS A 8 2.99 5.09 -11.88
N THR A 9 1.69 5.31 -11.68
CA THR A 9 0.97 5.11 -10.40
C THR A 9 1.18 3.71 -9.81
N HIS A 10 1.43 2.71 -10.65
CA HIS A 10 1.73 1.33 -10.23
C HIS A 10 2.99 1.24 -9.34
N HIS A 11 4.03 2.05 -9.54
CA HIS A 11 5.20 2.01 -8.65
C HIS A 11 5.00 2.81 -7.36
N SER A 12 4.08 3.78 -7.36
CA SER A 12 3.73 4.55 -6.16
C SER A 12 2.80 3.80 -5.21
N ILE A 13 2.09 2.75 -5.67
CA ILE A 13 1.14 2.00 -4.84
C ILE A 13 1.81 1.35 -3.62
N VAL A 14 3.00 0.77 -3.80
CA VAL A 14 3.71 0.04 -2.73
C VAL A 14 4.15 1.00 -1.62
N PRO A 15 4.86 2.11 -1.92
CA PRO A 15 5.16 3.12 -0.90
C PRO A 15 3.93 3.63 -0.16
N ILE A 16 2.81 3.89 -0.86
CA ILE A 16 1.57 4.36 -0.26
C ILE A 16 1.02 3.32 0.72
N LEU A 17 0.95 2.05 0.33
CA LEU A 17 0.47 0.97 1.19
C LEU A 17 1.34 0.83 2.44
N VAL A 18 2.66 0.93 2.31
CA VAL A 18 3.59 0.89 3.46
C VAL A 18 3.29 2.03 4.45
N ILE A 19 3.09 3.25 3.95
CA ILE A 19 2.73 4.39 4.81
C ILE A 19 1.39 4.15 5.50
N LEU A 20 0.39 3.62 4.79
CA LEU A 20 -0.93 3.33 5.36
C LEU A 20 -0.87 2.23 6.44
N PHE A 21 -0.06 1.19 6.27
CA PHE A 21 0.19 0.21 7.34
C PHE A 21 0.81 0.87 8.57
N ALA A 22 1.87 1.66 8.37
CA ALA A 22 2.56 2.33 9.48
C ALA A 22 1.61 3.24 10.27
N VAL A 23 0.79 4.04 9.57
CA VAL A 23 -0.22 4.91 10.21
C VAL A 23 -1.28 4.08 10.93
N THR A 24 -1.83 3.05 10.29
CA THR A 24 -2.90 2.22 10.89
C THR A 24 -2.44 1.57 12.20
N PHE A 25 -1.24 0.97 12.21
CA PHE A 25 -0.70 0.34 13.42
C PHE A 25 -0.27 1.36 14.48
N LEU A 26 0.28 2.51 14.08
CA LEU A 26 0.63 3.58 15.01
C LEU A 26 -0.61 4.13 15.73
N LEU A 27 -1.69 4.39 14.98
CA LEU A 27 -2.96 4.84 15.55
C LEU A 27 -3.60 3.76 16.44
N GLY A 28 -3.44 2.49 16.08
CA GLY A 28 -3.81 1.36 16.93
C GLY A 28 -3.05 1.33 18.26
N TYR A 29 -1.73 1.51 18.19
CA TYR A 29 -0.85 1.55 19.37
C TYR A 29 -1.19 2.73 20.31
N GLN A 30 -1.55 3.88 19.75
CA GLN A 30 -1.98 5.05 20.53
C GLN A 30 -3.39 4.90 21.13
N GLY A 31 -4.10 3.82 20.82
CA GLY A 31 -5.49 3.60 21.26
C GLY A 31 -6.52 4.47 20.53
N ILE A 32 -6.11 5.18 19.47
CA ILE A 32 -7.01 5.97 18.62
C ILE A 32 -7.86 5.01 17.77
N PHE A 33 -7.24 3.97 17.23
CA PHE A 33 -7.95 2.86 16.59
C PHE A 33 -8.07 1.68 17.55
N GLY A 34 -9.30 1.17 17.71
CA GLY A 34 -9.53 -0.07 18.44
C GLY A 34 -8.95 -1.28 17.70
N ALA A 35 -8.78 -2.39 18.42
CA ALA A 35 -8.27 -3.64 17.85
C ALA A 35 -9.12 -4.11 16.64
N GLU A 36 -10.45 -3.98 16.72
CA GLU A 36 -11.37 -4.31 15.63
C GLU A 36 -11.11 -3.46 14.37
N THR A 37 -10.90 -2.16 14.54
CA THR A 37 -10.59 -1.23 13.44
C THR A 37 -9.28 -1.61 12.76
N VAL A 38 -8.22 -1.83 13.54
CA VAL A 38 -6.91 -2.24 12.99
C VAL A 38 -7.05 -3.57 12.25
N ASN A 39 -7.67 -4.57 12.89
CA ASN A 39 -7.90 -5.91 12.33
C ASN A 39 -8.78 -5.92 11.08
N THR A 40 -9.54 -4.85 10.83
CA THR A 40 -10.33 -4.67 9.61
C THR A 40 -9.57 -3.93 8.53
N ILE A 41 -8.80 -2.88 8.88
CA ILE A 41 -8.12 -2.03 7.89
C ILE A 41 -6.92 -2.74 7.27
N TRP A 42 -6.08 -3.40 8.06
CA TRP A 42 -4.83 -3.98 7.54
C TRP A 42 -5.08 -5.08 6.47
N PRO A 43 -6.09 -5.98 6.58
CA PRO A 43 -6.40 -6.94 5.52
C PRO A 43 -6.94 -6.28 4.26
N ILE A 44 -7.69 -5.18 4.38
CA ILE A 44 -8.15 -4.40 3.22
C ILE A 44 -6.93 -3.83 2.47
N LEU A 45 -5.96 -3.27 3.19
CA LEU A 45 -4.72 -2.76 2.59
C LEU A 45 -3.94 -3.88 1.89
N VAL A 46 -3.85 -5.08 2.49
CA VAL A 46 -3.25 -6.27 1.84
C VAL A 46 -4.01 -6.62 0.56
N GLY A 47 -5.35 -6.65 0.61
CA GLY A 47 -6.19 -6.96 -0.54
C GLY A 47 -5.96 -5.99 -1.70
N ILE A 48 -5.91 -4.69 -1.43
CA ILE A 48 -5.59 -3.67 -2.43
C ILE A 48 -4.19 -3.89 -3.01
N GLY A 49 -3.20 -4.18 -2.16
CA GLY A 49 -1.84 -4.51 -2.62
C GLY A 49 -1.80 -5.73 -3.53
N GLY A 50 -2.49 -6.81 -3.15
CA GLY A 50 -2.61 -8.01 -3.97
C GLY A 50 -3.29 -7.73 -5.32
N LEU A 51 -4.42 -7.02 -5.32
CA LEU A 51 -5.13 -6.64 -6.55
C LEU A 51 -4.28 -5.77 -7.48
N SER A 52 -3.52 -4.82 -6.91
CA SER A 52 -2.61 -3.97 -7.68
C SER A 52 -1.52 -4.77 -8.39
N LYS A 53 -1.07 -5.88 -7.78
CA LYS A 53 -0.08 -6.81 -8.37
C LYS A 53 -0.68 -7.78 -9.38
N LEU A 54 -1.94 -8.19 -9.19
CA LEU A 54 -2.63 -9.09 -10.12
C LEU A 54 -3.03 -8.39 -11.43
N SER A 55 -3.28 -7.08 -11.37
CA SER A 55 -3.64 -6.27 -12.54
C SER A 55 -2.43 -5.95 -13.43
N ASP A 56 -1.23 -6.38 -13.02
CA ASP A 56 0.04 -5.99 -13.58
C ASP A 56 0.52 -7.00 -14.64
N SER A 57 -0.31 -7.25 -15.64
CA SER A 57 0.05 -8.16 -16.75
C SER A 57 0.99 -7.53 -17.78
N LYS A 58 1.43 -6.27 -17.60
CA LYS A 58 2.50 -5.55 -18.31
C LYS A 58 2.43 -4.06 -17.93
N CYS A 59 3.36 -3.55 -17.13
CA CYS A 59 3.58 -2.11 -17.08
C CYS A 59 4.28 -1.71 -18.38
N SER A 60 3.60 -1.02 -19.31
CA SER A 60 4.16 -0.63 -20.63
C SER A 60 5.26 0.44 -20.57
N CYS A 61 5.59 0.89 -19.37
CA CYS A 61 6.49 2.01 -19.12
C CYS A 61 7.95 1.58 -18.92
N CYS A 62 8.23 0.26 -18.93
CA CYS A 62 9.55 -0.37 -18.92
C CYS A 62 9.51 -1.66 -19.75
#